data_AF-A0A3R6NNS3-F1
#
_entry.id   AF-A0A3R6NNS3-F1
#
_cell.length_a   1.000
_cell.length_b   1.000
_cell.length_c   1.000
_cell.angle_alpha   90.00
_cell.angle_beta   90.00
_cell.angle_gamma   90.00
#
_symmetry.space_group_name_H-M   'P 1'
#
loop_
_entity.id
_entity.type
_entity.pdbx_description
1 polymer ?
#
loop_
_entity_poly.entity_id
_entity_poly.type
_entity_poly.pdbx_seq_one_letter_code
_entity_poly.pdbx_strand_id
1 'polypeptide(L)'
;MEGIIKVSPQLLTNTASEFSSQGAAVNSLTGEMMNLITGMSSTWEGDAAAAYINKFKGLEDDIQRMVRMIQEHSSDLEEMAQVYAQSDSANADEANSLSSDVII
;
A
#
# COMPACT_ATOMS: atom_id res chain seq x y z
N MET A 1 16.88 20.91 -13.90
CA MET A 1 16.67 20.14 -12.66
C MET A 1 16.46 18.69 -13.09
N GLU A 2 17.53 17.90 -13.19
CA GLU A 2 17.43 16.48 -13.58
C GLU A 2 17.02 15.64 -12.37
N GLY A 3 15.73 15.62 -12.07
CA GLY A 3 15.14 14.59 -11.23
C GLY A 3 14.91 13.33 -12.06
N ILE A 4 15.98 12.63 -12.47
CA ILE A 4 15.85 11.33 -13.13
C ILE A 4 15.39 10.33 -12.07
N ILE A 5 14.07 10.13 -11.98
CA ILE A 5 13.50 8.99 -11.26
C ILE A 5 13.78 7.75 -12.11
N LYS A 6 14.47 6.76 -11.54
CA LYS A 6 14.76 5.46 -12.21
C LYS A 6 13.52 4.57 -12.39
N VAL A 7 12.32 5.10 -12.16
CA VAL A 7 11.06 4.38 -11.90
C VAL A 7 9.91 5.16 -12.55
N SER A 8 9.21 4.60 -13.53
CA SER A 8 8.12 5.31 -14.21
C SER A 8 6.89 5.48 -13.29
N PRO A 9 6.03 6.51 -13.49
CA PRO A 9 4.74 6.62 -12.79
C PRO A 9 3.89 5.34 -12.88
N GLN A 10 3.98 4.65 -14.02
CA GLN A 10 3.35 3.35 -14.23
C GLN A 10 3.87 2.28 -13.28
N LEU A 11 5.19 2.22 -13.05
CA LEU A 11 5.79 1.26 -12.13
C LEU A 11 5.38 1.56 -10.69
N LEU A 12 5.33 2.83 -10.28
CA LEU A 12 4.83 3.24 -8.96
C LEU A 12 3.38 2.79 -8.74
N THR A 13 2.50 3.07 -9.70
CA THR A 13 1.08 2.69 -9.63
C THR A 13 0.90 1.16 -9.59
N ASN A 14 1.67 0.43 -10.39
CA ASN A 14 1.62 -1.03 -10.41
C ASN A 14 2.08 -1.63 -9.06
N THR A 15 3.20 -1.14 -8.52
CA THR A 15 3.70 -1.58 -7.21
C THR A 15 2.73 -1.22 -6.09
N ALA A 16 2.13 -0.04 -6.11
CA ALA A 16 1.11 0.36 -5.15
C ALA A 16 -0.11 -0.57 -5.17
N SER A 17 -0.59 -0.92 -6.37
CA SER A 17 -1.72 -1.85 -6.55
C SER A 17 -1.39 -3.26 -6.06
N GLU A 18 -0.20 -3.77 -6.37
CA GLU A 18 0.25 -5.08 -5.90
C GLU A 18 0.37 -5.12 -4.38
N PHE A 19 0.95 -4.08 -3.78
CA PHE A 19 1.13 -3.98 -2.34
C PHE A 19 -0.22 -3.92 -1.60
N SER A 20 -1.17 -3.14 -2.11
CA SER A 20 -2.54 -3.06 -1.59
C SER A 20 -3.25 -4.42 -1.65
N SER A 21 -3.12 -5.13 -2.77
CA SER A 21 -3.68 -6.48 -2.95
C SER A 21 -3.13 -7.49 -1.94
N GLN A 22 -1.81 -7.48 -1.71
CA GLN A 22 -1.17 -8.32 -0.70
C GLN A 22 -1.65 -7.98 0.72
N GLY A 23 -1.80 -6.69 1.04
CA GLY A 23 -2.37 -6.24 2.31
C GLY A 23 -3.80 -6.74 2.53
N ALA A 24 -4.64 -6.70 1.50
CA ALA A 24 -6.01 -7.23 1.56
C ALA A 24 -6.04 -8.75 1.80
N ALA A 25 -5.14 -9.50 1.15
CA ALA A 25 -5.02 -10.95 1.35
C ALA A 25 -4.59 -11.29 2.79
N VAL A 26 -3.62 -10.57 3.34
CA VAL A 26 -3.18 -10.72 4.73
C VAL A 26 -4.32 -10.43 5.71
N ASN A 27 -5.10 -9.38 5.47
CA ASN A 27 -6.26 -9.04 6.30
C ASN A 27 -7.31 -10.16 6.29
N SER A 28 -7.64 -10.69 5.10
CA SER A 28 -8.61 -11.79 4.97
C SER A 28 -8.17 -13.04 5.73
N LEU A 29 -6.92 -13.47 5.51
CA LEU A 29 -6.36 -14.65 6.16
C LEU A 29 -6.35 -14.50 7.69
N THR A 30 -6.05 -13.30 8.19
CA THR A 30 -6.07 -13.02 9.63
C THR A 30 -7.47 -13.13 10.22
N GLY A 31 -8.48 -12.60 9.52
CA GLY A 31 -9.88 -12.75 9.92
C GLY A 31 -10.33 -14.21 9.92
N GLU A 32 -9.93 -15.00 8.92
CA GLU A 32 -10.20 -16.44 8.87
C GLU A 32 -9.58 -17.17 10.07
N MET A 33 -8.32 -16.88 10.40
CA MET A 33 -7.65 -17.46 11.57
C MET A 33 -8.35 -17.09 12.88
N MET A 34 -8.80 -15.83 13.03
CA MET A 34 -9.55 -15.40 14.21
C MET A 34 -10.88 -16.11 14.35
N ASN A 35 -11.60 -16.33 13.24
CA ASN A 35 -12.85 -17.10 13.25
C ASN A 35 -12.61 -18.56 13.66
N LEU A 36 -11.55 -19.19 13.18
CA LEU A 36 -11.18 -20.56 13.57
C LEU A 36 -10.87 -20.66 15.06
N ILE A 37 -10.06 -19.73 15.59
CA ILE A 37 -9.65 -19.74 16.99
C ILE A 37 -10.81 -19.45 17.94
N THR A 38 -11.65 -18.49 17.59
CA THR A 38 -12.87 -18.21 18.37
C THR A 38 -13.86 -19.37 18.32
N GLY A 39 -14.00 -20.07 17.18
CA GLY A 39 -14.81 -21.27 17.07
C GLY A 39 -14.31 -22.42 17.97
N MET A 40 -12.99 -22.58 18.10
CA MET A 40 -12.37 -23.60 18.97
C MET A 40 -12.57 -23.34 20.46
N SER A 41 -12.85 -22.09 20.87
CA SER A 41 -13.01 -21.73 22.29
C SER A 41 -14.13 -22.49 23.02
N SER A 42 -15.09 -23.04 22.27
CA SER A 42 -16.19 -23.88 22.80
C SER A 42 -15.76 -25.30 23.17
N THR A 43 -14.64 -25.79 22.61
CA THR A 43 -14.12 -27.15 22.83
C THR A 43 -12.78 -27.15 23.56
N TRP A 44 -12.02 -26.06 23.45
CA TRP A 44 -10.71 -25.89 24.05
C TRP A 44 -10.75 -24.79 25.11
N GLU A 45 -10.81 -25.22 26.37
CA GLU A 45 -10.89 -24.35 27.55
C GLU A 45 -9.63 -24.46 28.43
N GLY A 46 -9.47 -23.51 29.35
CA GLY A 46 -8.38 -23.46 30.33
C GLY A 46 -7.34 -22.38 30.03
N ASP A 47 -6.39 -22.22 30.96
CA ASP A 47 -5.42 -21.11 30.95
C ASP A 47 -4.56 -21.08 29.67
N ALA A 48 -4.23 -22.24 29.11
CA ALA A 48 -3.48 -22.35 27.85
C ALA A 48 -4.30 -21.85 26.65
N ALA A 49 -5.59 -22.19 26.58
CA ALA A 49 -6.48 -21.73 25.52
C ALA A 49 -6.67 -20.21 25.60
N ALA A 50 -6.91 -19.68 26.81
CA ALA A 50 -7.03 -18.25 27.04
C ALA A 50 -5.74 -17.49 26.65
N ALA A 51 -4.57 -18.01 27.00
CA ALA A 51 -3.29 -17.42 26.63
C ALA A 51 -3.10 -17.40 25.10
N TYR A 52 -3.44 -18.49 24.40
CA TYR A 52 -3.31 -18.57 22.95
C TYR A 52 -4.26 -17.60 22.23
N ILE A 53 -5.52 -17.55 22.63
CA ILE A 53 -6.52 -16.61 22.09
C ILE A 53 -6.05 -15.16 22.28
N ASN A 54 -5.54 -14.82 23.47
CA ASN A 54 -5.04 -13.47 23.75
C ASN A 54 -3.82 -13.11 22.88
N LYS A 55 -2.91 -14.07 22.64
CA LYS A 55 -1.78 -13.85 21.72
C LYS A 55 -2.26 -13.60 20.29
N PHE A 56 -3.28 -14.33 19.84
CA PHE A 56 -3.82 -14.17 18.50
C PHE A 56 -4.56 -12.85 18.31
N LYS A 57 -5.30 -12.39 19.32
CA LYS A 57 -5.89 -11.03 19.32
C LYS A 57 -4.84 -9.93 19.25
N GLY A 58 -3.70 -10.11 19.92
CA GLY A 58 -2.56 -9.19 19.80
C GLY A 58 -2.00 -9.16 18.38
N LEU A 59 -1.83 -10.35 17.78
CA LEU A 59 -1.39 -10.47 16.38
C LEU A 59 -2.38 -9.82 15.40
N GLU A 60 -3.69 -9.96 15.64
CA GLU A 60 -4.74 -9.32 14.83
C GLU A 60 -4.59 -7.79 14.86
N ASP A 61 -4.40 -7.17 16.03
CA ASP A 61 -4.19 -5.71 16.13
C ASP A 61 -2.94 -5.27 15.35
N ASP A 62 -1.83 -5.99 15.50
CA ASP A 62 -0.59 -5.70 14.79
C ASP A 62 -0.75 -5.83 13.26
N ILE A 63 -1.46 -6.86 12.79
CA ILE A 63 -1.74 -7.04 11.37
C ILE A 63 -2.68 -5.94 10.86
N GLN A 64 -3.72 -5.57 11.61
CA GLN A 64 -4.59 -4.46 11.21
C GLN A 64 -3.83 -3.14 11.10
N ARG A 65 -2.85 -2.89 11.98
CA ARG A 65 -1.94 -1.73 11.86
C ARG A 65 -1.11 -1.82 10.58
N MET A 66 -0.55 -3.00 10.29
CA MET A 66 0.21 -3.22 9.06
C MET A 66 -0.63 -2.98 7.81
N VAL A 67 -1.86 -3.48 7.76
CA VAL A 67 -2.78 -3.29 6.64
C VAL A 67 -3.09 -1.80 6.42
N ARG A 68 -3.28 -1.02 7.50
CA ARG A 68 -3.45 0.43 7.41
C ARG A 68 -2.23 1.12 6.81
N MET A 69 -1.02 0.76 7.25
CA MET A 69 0.22 1.31 6.71
C MET A 69 0.41 0.94 5.23
N ILE A 70 0.06 -0.29 4.84
CA ILE A 70 0.10 -0.72 3.44
C ILE A 70 -0.83 0.15 2.58
N GLN A 71 -2.07 0.36 3.03
CA GLN A 71 -3.05 1.18 2.33
C GLN A 71 -2.59 2.65 2.20
N GLU A 72 -2.03 3.22 3.27
CA GLU A 72 -1.46 4.56 3.28
C GLU A 72 -0.33 4.67 2.25
N HIS A 73 0.67 3.79 2.30
CA HIS A 73 1.78 3.82 1.36
C HIS A 73 1.36 3.55 -0.08
N SER A 74 0.37 2.69 -0.33
CA SER A 74 -0.19 2.53 -1.67
C SER A 74 -0.83 3.83 -2.17
N SER A 75 -1.57 4.54 -1.32
CA SER A 75 -2.14 5.85 -1.65
C SER A 75 -1.06 6.89 -1.92
N ASP A 76 -0.01 6.94 -1.09
CA ASP A 76 1.11 7.86 -1.25
C ASP A 76 1.82 7.64 -2.60
N LEU A 77 2.06 6.38 -2.98
CA LEU A 77 2.69 6.03 -4.24
C LEU A 77 1.83 6.42 -5.46
N GLU A 78 0.50 6.27 -5.36
CA GLU A 78 -0.44 6.72 -6.39
C GLU A 78 -0.45 8.25 -6.51
N GLU A 79 -0.46 8.98 -5.40
CA GLU A 79 -0.38 10.44 -5.39
C GLU A 79 0.94 10.93 -6.00
N MET A 80 2.06 10.32 -5.61
CA MET A 80 3.37 10.61 -6.20
C MET A 80 3.35 10.40 -7.71
N ALA A 81 2.80 9.27 -8.19
CA ALA A 81 2.70 8.99 -9.61
C ALA A 81 1.90 10.07 -10.38
N GLN A 82 0.81 10.57 -9.79
CA GLN A 82 0.00 11.64 -10.37
C GLN A 82 0.75 12.97 -10.44
N VAL A 83 1.40 13.38 -9.34
CA VAL A 83 2.17 14.63 -9.27
C VAL A 83 3.30 14.61 -10.31
N TYR A 84 3.97 13.47 -10.48
CA TYR A 84 5.00 13.33 -11.52
C TYR A 84 4.44 13.44 -12.93
N ALA A 85 3.34 12.75 -13.23
CA ALA A 85 2.72 12.81 -14.56
C ALA A 85 2.30 14.24 -14.94
N GLN A 86 1.74 14.99 -13.97
CA GLN A 86 1.38 16.40 -14.17
C GLN A 86 2.61 17.29 -14.38
N SER A 87 3.66 17.09 -13.59
CA SER A 87 4.90 17.88 -13.70
C SER A 87 5.61 17.64 -15.02
N ASP A 88 5.63 16.39 -15.49
CA ASP A 88 6.24 16.03 -16.78
C ASP A 88 5.45 16.64 -17.96
N SER A 89 4.11 16.59 -17.92
CA SER A 89 3.26 17.27 -18.90
C SER A 89 3.51 18.78 -18.93
N ALA A 90 3.57 19.42 -17.75
CA ALA A 90 3.82 20.86 -17.66
C ALA A 90 5.19 21.24 -18.22
N ASN A 91 6.23 20.45 -17.94
CA ASN A 91 7.56 20.66 -18.49
C ASN A 91 7.58 20.49 -20.02
N ALA A 92 6.85 19.51 -20.56
CA ALA A 92 6.72 19.29 -22.00
C ALA A 92 5.99 20.47 -22.68
N ASP A 93 4.92 20.97 -22.08
CA ASP A 93 4.18 22.13 -22.57
C ASP A 93 5.05 23.39 -22.56
N GLU A 94 5.81 23.62 -21.48
CA GLU A 94 6.74 24.75 -21.41
C GLU A 94 7.86 24.62 -22.43
N ALA A 95 8.45 23.43 -22.61
CA ALA A 95 9.45 23.18 -23.65
C ALA A 95 8.91 23.42 -25.06
N ASN A 96 7.66 23.04 -25.35
CA ASN A 96 6.99 23.31 -26.62
C ASN A 96 6.69 24.80 -26.84
N SER A 97 6.53 25.57 -25.76
CA SER A 97 6.30 27.02 -25.80
C SER A 97 7.57 27.83 -26.08
N LEU A 98 8.75 27.23 -25.88
CA LEU A 98 10.02 27.86 -26.20
C LEU A 98 10.14 28.05 -27.73
N SER A 99 10.46 29.27 -28.16
CA SER A 99 10.61 29.59 -29.58
C SER A 99 11.77 28.78 -30.16
N SER A 100 11.48 27.92 -31.14
CA SER A 100 12.48 27.10 -31.84
C SER A 100 13.36 27.91 -32.79
N ASP A 101 12.91 29.12 -33.17
CA ASP A 101 13.66 30.03 -34.04
C ASP A 101 13.73 31.39 -33.35
N VAL A 102 14.95 31.83 -33.05
CA VAL A 102 15.23 33.11 -32.37
C VAL A 102 16.16 34.00 -33.20
N ILE A 103 16.54 33.56 -34.40
CA ILE A 103 17.41 34.30 -35.33
C ILE A 103 16.76 34.28 -36.72
N ILE A 104 16.41 35.46 -37.24
CA ILE A 104 15.90 35.70 -38.61
C ILE A 104 16.93 36.52 -39.38
#